data_AF-A0A662Q502-F1
#
_entry.id   AF-A0A662Q502-F1
#
_cell.length_a   1.000
_cell.length_b   1.000
_cell.length_c   1.000
_cell.angle_alpha   90.00
_cell.angle_beta   90.00
_cell.angle_gamma   90.00
#
_symmetry.space_group_name_H-M   'P 1'
#
loop_
_entity.id
_entity.type
_entity.pdbx_description
1 polymer ?
#
loop_
_entity_poly.entity_id
_entity_poly.type
_entity_poly.pdbx_seq_one_letter_code
_entity_poly.pdbx_strand_id
1 'polypeptide(L)'
;MPSARVFGRIITDKDAFLHEMGDGKLYFLHRPHLIDDTTRLMISKLDPKILSMGGMKVEEIELDNAVEVLDLMPFEGKLGWATPLVNIGDKKLITLIHATDKEQLAYRVFAAQLSLSDDEVVLEAVTPRYIMEPATPYELIGDRPLTIFPCGAVKISKDEVVISYGAADYMIGLGILSLNNLMAELDKGRIY
;
A
#
# COMPACT_ATOMS: atom_id res chain seq x y z
N MET A 1 2.62 16.56 -1.12
CA MET A 1 1.38 16.65 -0.33
C MET A 1 0.21 16.83 -1.29
N PRO A 2 -0.91 16.10 -1.11
CA PRO A 2 -2.10 16.33 -1.90
C PRO A 2 -2.62 17.77 -1.74
N SER A 3 -3.16 18.35 -2.81
CA SER A 3 -3.67 19.72 -2.83
C SER A 3 -4.92 19.82 -1.95
N ALA A 4 -4.87 20.69 -0.94
CA ALA A 4 -6.03 20.93 -0.08
C ALA A 4 -7.22 21.55 -0.83
N ARG A 5 -6.96 22.14 -2.00
CA ARG A 5 -8.00 22.70 -2.88
C ARG A 5 -8.78 21.62 -3.61
N VAL A 6 -8.12 20.51 -3.95
CA VAL A 6 -8.71 19.40 -4.73
C VAL A 6 -9.25 18.31 -3.81
N PHE A 7 -8.47 17.91 -2.80
CA PHE A 7 -8.78 16.75 -1.95
C PHE A 7 -9.27 17.13 -0.55
N GLY A 8 -9.39 18.42 -0.25
CA GLY A 8 -9.76 18.92 1.07
C GLY A 8 -8.57 19.00 2.03
N ARG A 9 -8.80 19.61 3.20
CA ARG A 9 -7.72 19.90 4.15
C ARG A 9 -7.20 18.63 4.80
N ILE A 10 -5.89 18.40 4.68
CA ILE A 10 -5.18 17.25 5.22
C ILE A 10 -4.69 17.54 6.64
N ILE A 11 -4.84 16.58 7.54
CA ILE A 11 -4.25 16.55 8.89
C ILE A 11 -2.89 15.87 8.84
N THR A 12 -2.83 14.65 8.29
CA THR A 12 -1.61 13.86 8.11
C THR A 12 -1.66 13.08 6.81
N ASP A 13 -0.50 12.74 6.26
CA ASP A 13 -0.38 11.84 5.11
C ASP A 13 0.61 10.72 5.50
N LYS A 14 0.14 9.48 5.53
CA LYS A 14 0.87 8.32 6.05
C LYS A 14 0.84 7.19 5.03
N ASP A 15 1.50 6.08 5.37
CA ASP A 15 1.43 4.83 4.61
C ASP A 15 1.81 5.10 3.15
N ALA A 16 2.96 5.73 2.99
CA ALA A 16 3.34 6.39 1.75
C ALA A 16 4.69 5.88 1.24
N PHE A 17 4.77 5.65 -0.06
CA PHE A 17 6.01 5.29 -0.74
C PHE A 17 6.03 5.78 -2.18
N LEU A 18 7.24 5.99 -2.68
CA LEU A 18 7.50 6.24 -4.09
C LEU A 18 7.76 4.91 -4.79
N HIS A 19 7.25 4.76 -6.01
CA HIS A 19 7.44 3.56 -6.80
C HIS A 19 7.68 3.90 -8.27
N GLU A 20 8.79 3.38 -8.81
CA GLU A 20 9.14 3.51 -10.22
C GLU A 20 8.69 2.27 -11.00
N MET A 21 7.95 2.48 -12.08
CA MET A 21 7.49 1.44 -12.98
C MET A 21 8.56 1.07 -14.01
N GLY A 22 8.39 -0.06 -14.71
CA GLY A 22 9.36 -0.52 -15.71
C GLY A 22 9.60 0.45 -16.88
N ASP A 23 8.64 1.35 -17.14
CA ASP A 23 8.75 2.41 -18.14
C ASP A 23 9.39 3.72 -17.60
N GLY A 24 9.91 3.71 -16.37
CA GLY A 24 10.58 4.85 -15.73
C GLY A 24 9.63 5.90 -15.13
N LYS A 25 8.32 5.64 -15.13
CA LYS A 25 7.34 6.55 -14.52
C LYS A 25 7.30 6.39 -13.01
N LEU A 26 7.12 7.53 -12.34
CA LEU A 26 7.14 7.62 -10.89
C LEU A 26 5.73 7.84 -10.35
N TYR A 27 5.36 7.01 -9.38
CA TYR A 27 4.09 7.09 -8.68
C TYR A 27 4.32 7.28 -7.18
N PHE A 28 3.45 8.05 -6.55
CA PHE A 28 3.40 8.24 -5.11
C PHE A 28 2.12 7.59 -4.58
N LEU A 29 2.28 6.46 -3.92
CA LEU A 29 1.19 5.81 -3.19
C LEU A 29 1.20 6.38 -1.79
N HIS A 30 0.04 6.81 -1.29
CA HIS A 30 -0.07 7.51 -0.02
C HIS A 30 -1.49 7.44 0.54
N ARG A 31 -1.64 7.80 1.82
CA ARG A 31 -2.93 7.82 2.49
C ARG A 31 -3.11 9.11 3.31
N PRO A 32 -3.71 10.15 2.71
CA PRO A 32 -4.12 11.32 3.46
C PRO A 32 -5.26 11.00 4.44
N HIS A 33 -5.16 11.61 5.62
CA HIS A 33 -6.20 11.73 6.64
C HIS A 33 -6.70 13.17 6.62
N LEU A 34 -7.98 13.35 6.32
CA LEU A 34 -8.62 14.64 6.10
C LEU A 34 -9.27 15.18 7.38
N ILE A 35 -9.62 16.47 7.37
CA ILE A 35 -10.23 17.15 8.52
C ILE A 35 -11.61 16.63 8.91
N ASP A 36 -12.28 15.92 8.01
CA ASP A 36 -13.55 15.22 8.26
C ASP A 36 -13.37 13.83 8.89
N ASP A 37 -12.14 13.53 9.34
CA ASP A 37 -11.71 12.26 9.91
C ASP A 37 -11.72 11.07 8.94
N THR A 38 -11.88 11.32 7.63
CA THR A 38 -11.80 10.27 6.61
C THR A 38 -10.36 10.04 6.16
N THR A 39 -10.07 8.81 5.75
CA THR A 39 -8.76 8.42 5.22
C THR A 39 -8.92 7.87 3.82
N ARG A 40 -8.07 8.29 2.88
CA ARG A 40 -8.22 8.00 1.45
C ARG A 40 -7.02 7.23 0.95
N LEU A 41 -7.22 6.07 0.33
CA LEU A 41 -6.12 5.30 -0.24
C LEU A 41 -5.83 5.81 -1.66
N MET A 42 -4.78 6.60 -1.83
CA MET A 42 -4.54 7.38 -3.05
C MET A 42 -3.24 7.01 -3.77
N ILE A 43 -3.22 7.29 -5.07
CA ILE A 43 -2.03 7.23 -5.93
C ILE A 43 -1.93 8.52 -6.74
N SER A 44 -0.80 9.21 -6.66
CA SER A 44 -0.47 10.38 -7.46
C SER A 44 0.61 10.06 -8.49
N LYS A 45 0.55 10.67 -9.68
CA LYS A 45 1.63 10.56 -10.69
C LYS A 45 2.62 11.70 -10.51
N LEU A 46 3.91 11.42 -10.65
CA LEU A 46 4.97 12.39 -10.43
C LEU A 46 5.83 12.57 -11.68
N ASP A 47 6.28 13.81 -11.93
CA ASP A 47 7.37 14.04 -12.89
C ASP A 47 8.67 13.48 -12.27
N PRO A 48 9.38 12.52 -12.89
CA PRO A 48 10.63 11.98 -12.36
C PRO A 48 11.69 13.04 -12.04
N LYS A 49 11.60 14.23 -12.66
CA LYS A 49 12.48 15.37 -12.34
C LYS A 49 12.42 15.79 -10.88
N ILE A 50 11.35 15.47 -10.13
CA ILE A 50 11.30 15.76 -8.69
C ILE A 50 12.43 15.08 -7.92
N LEU A 51 12.91 13.92 -8.40
CA LEU A 51 14.02 13.20 -7.78
C LEU A 51 15.38 13.86 -8.05
N SER A 52 15.44 14.71 -9.07
CA SER A 52 16.65 15.44 -9.47
C SER A 52 16.62 16.92 -9.10
N MET A 53 15.62 17.37 -8.33
CA MET A 53 15.57 18.69 -7.69
C MET A 53 16.64 18.73 -6.58
N GLY A 54 17.88 18.89 -7.04
CA GLY A 54 19.10 18.69 -6.28
C GLY A 54 19.42 19.90 -5.40
N GLY A 55 19.10 19.76 -4.13
CA GLY A 55 19.68 20.52 -3.03
C GLY A 55 19.54 19.73 -1.72
N MET A 56 20.34 20.04 -0.70
CA MET A 56 20.11 19.52 0.67
C MET A 56 18.91 20.21 1.37
N LYS A 57 18.00 20.83 0.61
CA LYS A 57 16.86 21.55 1.15
C LYS A 57 15.61 20.68 1.06
N VAL A 58 14.77 20.77 2.08
CA VAL A 58 13.43 20.18 2.05
C VAL A 58 12.55 21.08 1.20
N GLU A 59 11.91 20.50 0.19
CA GLU A 59 10.96 21.17 -0.69
C GLU A 59 9.58 20.53 -0.56
N GLU A 60 8.55 21.36 -0.58
CA GLU A 60 7.16 20.90 -0.56
C GLU A 60 6.64 20.86 -2.00
N ILE A 61 6.16 19.68 -2.41
CA ILE A 61 5.57 19.45 -3.72
C ILE A 61 4.07 19.26 -3.53
N GLU A 62 3.25 20.13 -4.11
CA GLU A 62 1.79 20.00 -4.13
C GLU A 62 1.35 19.11 -5.30
N LEU A 63 0.42 18.18 -5.04
CA LEU A 63 -0.08 17.20 -6.00
C LEU A 63 -1.60 17.36 -6.15
N ASP A 64 -2.09 17.58 -7.37
CA ASP A 64 -3.51 17.79 -7.67
C ASP A 64 -4.12 16.66 -8.53
N ASN A 65 -3.34 15.63 -8.84
CA ASN A 65 -3.67 14.54 -9.75
C ASN A 65 -3.84 13.17 -9.07
N ALA A 66 -4.03 13.15 -7.74
CA ALA A 66 -4.24 11.92 -6.99
C ALA A 66 -5.55 11.22 -7.37
N VAL A 67 -5.51 9.89 -7.46
CA VAL A 67 -6.66 9.02 -7.70
C VAL A 67 -6.90 8.19 -6.45
N GLU A 68 -8.12 8.21 -5.92
CA GLU A 68 -8.55 7.30 -4.86
C GLU A 68 -8.80 5.90 -5.44
N VAL A 69 -8.20 4.88 -4.83
CA VAL A 69 -8.09 3.54 -5.41
C VAL A 69 -9.10 2.55 -4.84
N LEU A 70 -9.38 2.65 -3.54
CA LEU A 70 -10.21 1.68 -2.84
C LEU A 70 -10.89 2.31 -1.63
N ASP A 71 -12.21 2.13 -1.56
CA ASP A 71 -13.03 2.49 -0.40
C ASP A 71 -12.99 1.40 0.68
N LEU A 72 -13.27 1.80 1.91
CA LEU A 72 -13.44 0.89 3.06
C LEU A 72 -14.66 0.00 2.89
N MET A 73 -14.51 -1.28 3.18
CA MET A 73 -15.66 -2.16 3.37
C MET A 73 -16.32 -1.94 4.75
N PRO A 74 -17.61 -2.29 4.94
CA PRO A 74 -18.32 -2.02 6.20
C PRO A 74 -17.66 -2.60 7.46
N PHE A 75 -16.91 -3.69 7.32
CA PHE A 75 -16.19 -4.36 8.41
C PHE A 75 -14.79 -3.78 8.68
N GLU A 76 -14.28 -2.90 7.82
CA GLU A 76 -12.93 -2.32 7.90
C GLU A 76 -12.97 -0.94 8.54
N GLY A 77 -12.06 -0.70 9.48
CA GLY A 77 -11.87 0.60 10.13
C GLY A 77 -11.02 1.54 9.28
N LYS A 78 -9.83 1.09 8.85
CA LYS A 78 -8.86 1.87 8.06
C LYS A 78 -8.17 0.95 7.06
N LEU A 79 -7.85 1.50 5.90
CA LEU A 79 -6.90 0.92 4.93
C LEU A 79 -5.62 1.73 4.95
N GLY A 80 -4.51 1.16 4.49
CA GLY A 80 -3.28 1.88 4.20
C GLY A 80 -2.33 1.07 3.35
N TRP A 81 -1.52 1.75 2.53
CA TRP A 81 -0.50 1.06 1.75
C TRP A 81 0.56 0.50 2.69
N ALA A 82 1.02 -0.72 2.42
CA ALA A 82 2.12 -1.30 3.18
C ALA A 82 3.44 -1.09 2.42
N THR A 83 3.77 -1.99 1.49
CA THR A 83 5.03 -1.95 0.74
C THR A 83 4.79 -2.35 -0.72
N PRO A 84 5.51 -1.78 -1.70
CA PRO A 84 5.47 -2.28 -3.07
C PRO A 84 6.04 -3.70 -3.10
N LEU A 85 5.38 -4.59 -3.84
CA LEU A 85 5.78 -5.99 -3.86
C LEU A 85 6.60 -6.32 -5.11
N VAL A 86 6.01 -6.15 -6.30
CA VAL A 86 6.68 -6.45 -7.57
C VAL A 86 5.96 -5.83 -8.77
N ASN A 87 6.73 -5.45 -9.79
CA ASN A 87 6.20 -5.08 -11.11
C ASN A 87 5.93 -6.32 -11.96
N ILE A 88 4.78 -6.35 -12.64
CA ILE A 88 4.49 -7.29 -13.73
C ILE A 88 4.55 -6.52 -15.05
N GLY A 89 5.66 -6.72 -15.78
CA GLY A 89 5.97 -5.90 -16.95
C GLY A 89 6.10 -4.42 -16.57
N ASP A 90 5.75 -3.54 -17.51
CA ASP A 90 6.04 -2.11 -17.35
C ASP A 90 4.89 -1.32 -16.72
N LYS A 91 3.70 -1.91 -16.64
CA LYS A 91 2.47 -1.18 -16.30
C LYS A 91 1.67 -1.76 -15.15
N LYS A 92 2.04 -2.92 -14.62
CA LYS A 92 1.29 -3.54 -13.52
C LYS A 92 2.11 -3.62 -12.26
N LEU A 93 1.50 -3.25 -11.15
CA LEU A 93 2.10 -3.31 -9.82
C LEU A 93 1.27 -4.24 -8.94
N ILE A 94 1.93 -5.19 -8.30
CA ILE A 94 1.39 -5.87 -7.13
C ILE A 94 1.89 -5.15 -5.88
N THR A 95 0.97 -4.80 -4.98
CA THR A 95 1.29 -4.19 -3.69
C THR A 95 0.43 -4.78 -2.58
N LEU A 96 0.86 -4.55 -1.33
CA LEU A 96 0.15 -4.96 -0.13
C LEU A 96 -0.58 -3.77 0.48
N ILE A 97 -1.79 -4.03 0.95
CA ILE A 97 -2.61 -3.09 1.70
C ILE A 97 -2.84 -3.69 3.08
N HIS A 98 -2.56 -2.92 4.12
CA HIS A 98 -2.96 -3.28 5.47
C HIS A 98 -4.34 -2.69 5.76
N ALA A 99 -5.16 -3.45 6.47
CA ALA A 99 -6.47 -3.03 6.94
C ALA A 99 -6.58 -3.27 8.44
N THR A 100 -7.29 -2.38 9.12
CA THR A 100 -7.80 -2.68 10.47
C THR A 100 -9.25 -3.13 10.37
N ASP A 101 -9.64 -4.17 11.09
CA ASP A 101 -11.06 -4.51 11.23
C ASP A 101 -11.72 -3.68 12.35
N LYS A 102 -13.05 -3.52 12.32
CA LYS A 102 -13.77 -2.71 13.32
C LYS A 102 -14.04 -3.42 14.66
N GLU A 103 -13.98 -4.75 14.69
CA GLU A 103 -14.39 -5.52 15.87
C GLU A 103 -13.21 -5.79 16.80
N GLN A 104 -12.16 -6.41 16.28
CA GLN A 104 -10.95 -6.79 16.98
C GLN A 104 -9.86 -5.72 16.89
N LEU A 105 -10.02 -4.75 15.99
CA LEU A 105 -8.99 -3.76 15.67
C LEU A 105 -7.67 -4.43 15.27
N ALA A 106 -7.73 -5.60 14.65
CA ALA A 106 -6.56 -6.34 14.21
C ALA A 106 -6.06 -5.77 12.89
N TYR A 107 -4.74 -5.62 12.76
CA TYR A 107 -4.12 -5.28 11.48
C TYR A 107 -3.89 -6.56 10.67
N ARG A 108 -4.51 -6.62 9.50
CA ARG A 108 -4.45 -7.72 8.54
C ARG A 108 -4.02 -7.19 7.19
N VAL A 109 -3.57 -8.07 6.31
CA VAL A 109 -2.98 -7.69 5.02
C VAL A 109 -3.69 -8.42 3.89
N PHE A 110 -4.00 -7.70 2.83
CA PHE A 110 -4.44 -8.26 1.54
C PHE A 110 -3.59 -7.67 0.42
N ALA A 111 -3.64 -8.24 -0.78
CA ALA A 111 -2.90 -7.72 -1.92
C ALA A 111 -3.83 -7.07 -2.94
N ALA A 112 -3.26 -6.12 -3.69
CA ALA A 112 -3.89 -5.45 -4.81
C ALA A 112 -3.03 -5.59 -6.07
N GLN A 113 -3.69 -5.74 -7.21
CA GLN A 113 -3.08 -5.62 -8.53
C GLN A 113 -3.56 -4.32 -9.17
N LEU A 114 -2.62 -3.44 -9.50
CA LEU A 114 -2.85 -2.15 -10.12
C LEU A 114 -2.38 -2.16 -11.56
N SER A 115 -3.13 -1.54 -12.46
CA SER A 115 -2.67 -1.10 -13.78
C SER A 115 -2.41 0.40 -13.72
N LEU A 116 -1.17 0.79 -14.03
CA LEU A 116 -0.66 2.15 -13.96
C LEU A 116 -0.20 2.59 -15.35
N SER A 117 -0.82 3.63 -15.89
CA SER A 117 -0.46 4.22 -17.20
C SER A 117 -0.51 5.74 -17.16
N ASP A 118 -0.21 6.41 -18.28
CA ASP A 118 -0.27 7.88 -18.37
C ASP A 118 -1.68 8.43 -18.18
N ASP A 119 -2.68 7.70 -18.66
CA ASP A 119 -4.07 8.16 -18.69
C ASP A 119 -4.88 7.66 -17.49
N GLU A 120 -4.53 6.49 -16.92
CA GLU A 120 -5.33 5.85 -15.87
C GLU A 120 -4.52 5.22 -14.74
N VAL A 121 -5.16 5.13 -13.58
CA VAL A 121 -4.81 4.28 -12.44
C VAL A 121 -6.01 3.39 -12.20
N VAL A 122 -5.84 2.08 -12.35
CA VAL A 122 -6.95 1.10 -12.25
C VAL A 122 -6.59 0.01 -11.26
N LEU A 123 -7.50 -0.25 -10.32
CA LEU A 123 -7.47 -1.42 -9.46
C LEU A 123 -8.07 -2.62 -10.21
N GLU A 124 -7.22 -3.53 -10.68
CA GLU A 124 -7.67 -4.68 -11.49
C GLU A 124 -8.11 -5.88 -10.63
N ALA A 125 -7.56 -6.01 -9.42
CA ALA A 125 -7.92 -7.08 -8.50
C ALA A 125 -7.50 -6.77 -7.06
N VAL A 126 -8.21 -7.37 -6.12
CA VAL A 126 -7.80 -7.51 -4.71
C VAL A 126 -7.94 -8.97 -4.30
N THR A 127 -7.13 -9.47 -3.37
CA THR A 127 -7.34 -10.84 -2.87
C THR A 127 -8.67 -10.91 -2.11
N PRO A 128 -9.51 -11.94 -2.31
CA PRO A 128 -10.85 -12.01 -1.72
C PRO A 128 -10.85 -12.26 -0.20
N ARG A 129 -9.67 -12.40 0.39
CA ARG A 129 -9.42 -12.58 1.83
C ARG A 129 -8.11 -11.91 2.20
N TYR A 130 -7.93 -11.70 3.51
CA TYR A 130 -6.62 -11.38 4.07
C TYR A 130 -5.65 -12.55 3.83
N ILE A 131 -4.45 -12.23 3.37
CA ILE A 131 -3.36 -13.18 3.10
C ILE A 131 -2.36 -13.25 4.25
N MET A 132 -2.42 -12.29 5.18
CA MET A 132 -1.63 -12.27 6.41
C MET A 132 -2.47 -11.72 7.55
N GLU A 133 -2.54 -12.45 8.67
CA GLU A 133 -3.25 -12.05 9.88
C GLU A 133 -2.50 -12.55 11.13
N PRO A 134 -2.62 -11.85 12.27
CA PRO A 134 -1.95 -12.24 13.52
C PRO A 134 -2.31 -13.67 13.94
N ALA A 135 -1.32 -14.54 14.10
CA ALA A 135 -1.54 -15.95 14.43
C ALA A 135 -0.57 -16.48 15.50
N THR A 136 0.67 -16.00 15.50
CA THR A 136 1.71 -16.42 16.44
C THR A 136 1.71 -15.56 17.70
N PRO A 137 2.23 -16.06 18.83
CA PRO A 137 2.23 -15.30 20.09
C PRO A 137 2.86 -13.90 19.99
N TYR A 138 3.91 -13.72 19.17
CA TYR A 138 4.58 -12.44 18.99
C TYR A 138 3.83 -11.46 18.06
N GLU A 139 2.81 -11.92 17.32
CA GLU A 139 1.88 -11.07 16.55
C GLU A 139 0.62 -10.75 17.38
N LEU A 140 0.25 -11.64 18.30
CA LEU A 140 -0.92 -11.51 19.16
C LEU A 140 -0.65 -10.63 20.39
N ILE A 141 0.58 -10.60 20.91
CA ILE A 141 0.95 -9.93 22.16
C ILE A 141 2.14 -8.98 21.91
N GLY A 142 1.98 -7.72 22.31
CA GLY A 142 2.99 -6.66 22.19
C GLY A 142 2.40 -5.30 22.55
N ASP A 143 3.09 -4.22 22.18
CA ASP A 143 2.65 -2.84 22.43
C ASP A 143 1.37 -2.49 21.67
N ARG A 144 1.22 -3.06 20.46
CA ARG A 144 -0.03 -3.05 19.70
C ARG A 144 -0.46 -4.48 19.38
N PRO A 145 -1.18 -5.16 20.29
CA PRO A 145 -1.68 -6.52 20.07
C PRO A 145 -2.45 -6.66 18.76
N LEU A 146 -2.47 -7.87 18.21
CA LEU A 146 -3.18 -8.22 16.96
C LEU A 146 -2.69 -7.38 15.77
N THR A 147 -1.37 -7.21 15.62
CA THR A 147 -0.81 -6.38 14.55
C THR A 147 0.20 -7.14 13.71
N ILE A 148 -0.05 -7.13 12.40
CA ILE A 148 0.92 -7.43 11.37
C ILE A 148 1.01 -6.22 10.45
N PHE A 149 2.21 -5.67 10.28
CA PHE A 149 2.44 -4.46 9.50
C PHE A 149 3.64 -4.61 8.55
N PRO A 150 3.42 -4.96 7.26
CA PRO A 150 4.52 -5.12 6.31
C PRO A 150 5.24 -3.78 6.03
N CYS A 151 6.56 -3.81 6.05
CA CYS A 151 7.40 -2.62 5.88
C CYS A 151 8.34 -2.71 4.66
N GLY A 152 8.70 -3.92 4.23
CA GLY A 152 9.60 -4.12 3.10
C GLY A 152 9.36 -5.45 2.41
N ALA A 153 9.66 -5.50 1.11
CA ALA A 153 9.59 -6.72 0.32
C ALA A 153 10.83 -6.82 -0.57
N VAL A 154 11.41 -8.02 -0.66
CA VAL A 154 12.57 -8.32 -1.52
C VAL A 154 12.33 -9.62 -2.25
N LYS A 155 12.38 -9.58 -3.58
CA LYS A 155 12.31 -10.76 -4.42
C LYS A 155 13.62 -11.54 -4.32
N ILE A 156 13.56 -12.80 -3.87
CA ILE A 156 14.74 -13.66 -3.65
C ILE A 156 14.88 -14.77 -4.70
N SER A 157 13.81 -15.06 -5.44
CA SER A 157 13.82 -16.00 -6.56
C SER A 157 12.80 -15.60 -7.63
N LYS A 158 12.58 -16.42 -8.65
CA LYS A 158 11.54 -16.13 -9.66
C LYS A 158 10.13 -16.09 -9.05
N ASP A 159 9.90 -16.93 -8.03
CA ASP A 159 8.58 -17.11 -7.40
C ASP A 159 8.52 -16.58 -5.96
N GLU A 160 9.64 -16.40 -5.26
CA GLU A 160 9.60 -16.07 -3.83
C GLU A 160 9.96 -14.62 -3.54
N VAL A 161 9.17 -14.01 -2.65
CA VAL A 161 9.39 -12.70 -2.06
C VAL A 161 9.48 -12.85 -0.55
N VAL A 162 10.55 -12.32 0.04
CA VAL A 162 10.66 -12.15 1.50
C VAL A 162 10.03 -10.82 1.87
N ILE A 163 9.15 -10.83 2.87
CA ILE A 163 8.49 -9.64 3.41
C ILE A 163 8.99 -9.44 4.84
N SER A 164 9.48 -8.25 5.17
CA SER A 164 9.69 -7.83 6.54
C SER A 164 8.44 -7.14 7.06
N TYR A 165 8.06 -7.44 8.31
CA TYR A 165 6.88 -6.86 8.93
C TYR A 165 7.08 -6.60 10.42
N GLY A 166 6.43 -5.57 10.94
CA GLY A 166 6.26 -5.37 12.38
C GLY A 166 5.20 -6.31 12.92
N ALA A 167 5.52 -6.98 14.03
CA ALA A 167 4.62 -7.88 14.75
C ALA A 167 4.32 -7.31 16.13
N ALA A 168 3.03 -7.05 16.38
CA ALA A 168 2.49 -6.46 17.59
C ALA A 168 3.17 -5.15 18.06
N ASP A 169 3.74 -4.36 17.14
CA ASP A 169 4.63 -3.22 17.42
C ASP A 169 5.78 -3.55 18.41
N TYR A 170 6.21 -4.80 18.44
CA TYR A 170 7.17 -5.30 19.43
C TYR A 170 8.35 -6.06 18.80
N MET A 171 8.11 -6.80 17.72
CA MET A 171 9.14 -7.55 17.00
C MET A 171 9.14 -7.26 15.50
N ILE A 172 10.24 -7.63 14.84
CA ILE A 172 10.31 -7.70 13.38
C ILE A 172 10.22 -9.18 12.99
N GLY A 173 9.26 -9.50 12.14
CA GLY A 173 9.12 -10.81 11.51
C GLY A 173 9.57 -10.81 10.05
N LEU A 174 9.88 -11.99 9.54
CA LEU A 174 10.13 -12.25 8.12
C LEU A 174 9.14 -13.31 7.64
N GLY A 175 8.41 -13.02 6.57
CA GLY A 175 7.52 -13.95 5.87
C GLY A 175 8.06 -14.25 4.48
N ILE A 176 7.73 -15.43 3.94
CA ILE A 176 7.99 -15.77 2.53
C ILE A 176 6.66 -15.95 1.82
N LEU A 177 6.52 -15.30 0.67
CA LEU A 177 5.35 -15.36 -0.18
C LEU A 177 5.72 -15.95 -1.55
N SER A 178 4.91 -16.90 -2.05
CA SER A 178 4.96 -17.35 -3.44
C SER A 178 4.12 -16.42 -4.33
N LEU A 179 4.73 -15.87 -5.36
CA LEU A 179 4.12 -14.99 -6.35
C LEU A 179 3.07 -15.74 -7.16
N ASN A 180 3.33 -16.99 -7.56
CA ASN A 180 2.36 -17.82 -8.27
C ASN A 180 1.09 -18.03 -7.44
N ASN A 181 1.24 -18.35 -6.15
CA ASN A 181 0.10 -18.49 -5.25
C ASN A 181 -0.62 -17.16 -5.05
N LEU A 182 0.11 -16.04 -4.89
CA LEU A 182 -0.50 -14.73 -4.75
C LEU A 182 -1.31 -14.35 -6.00
N MET A 183 -0.77 -14.58 -7.19
CA MET A 183 -1.45 -14.33 -8.46
C MET A 183 -2.72 -15.15 -8.59
N ALA A 184 -2.67 -16.43 -8.22
CA ALA A 184 -3.86 -17.30 -8.22
C ALA A 184 -4.92 -16.82 -7.22
N GLU A 185 -4.55 -16.22 -6.08
CA GLU A 185 -5.49 -15.60 -5.16
C GLU A 185 -6.06 -14.27 -5.69
N LEU A 186 -5.25 -13.44 -6.34
CA LEU A 186 -5.68 -12.19 -6.98
C LEU A 186 -6.66 -12.45 -8.13
N ASP A 187 -6.44 -13.50 -8.92
CA ASP A 187 -7.34 -13.87 -10.02
C ASP A 187 -8.77 -14.20 -9.54
N LYS A 188 -8.93 -14.61 -8.28
CA LYS A 188 -10.26 -14.87 -7.68
C LYS A 188 -11.01 -13.59 -7.32
N GLY A 189 -10.32 -12.47 -7.17
CA GLY A 189 -10.91 -11.17 -6.81
C GLY A 189 -10.72 -10.10 -7.88
N ARG A 190 -10.78 -10.53 -9.16
CA ARG A 190 -10.79 -9.63 -10.33
C ARG A 190 -12.01 -8.70 -10.28
N ILE A 191 -11.76 -7.43 -10.58
CA ILE A 191 -12.78 -6.39 -10.69
C ILE A 191 -13.01 -6.17 -12.20
N TYR A 192 -14.24 -6.38 -12.66
CA TYR A 192 -14.67 -6.26 -14.05
C TYR A 192 -15.58 -5.05 -14.26
#